data_AF-A0AAI9R7F5-F1
#
_entry.id   AF-A0AAI9R7F5-F1
#
_cell.length_a   1.000
_cell.length_b   1.000
_cell.length_c   1.000
_cell.angle_alpha   90.00
_cell.angle_beta   90.00
_cell.angle_gamma   90.00
#
_symmetry.space_group_name_H-M   'P 1'
#
loop_
_entity.id
_entity.type
_entity.pdbx_description
1 polymer ?
#
loop_
_entity_poly.entity_id
_entity_poly.type
_entity_poly.pdbx_seq_one_letter_code
_entity_poly.pdbx_strand_id
1 'polypeptide(L)'
;DYHEAFLDWLTGERARGRKLVLATASDRIVAERVAAHVGLFSDVMASDATYNLRDKHKAEALVSRYGENGFGYAGNSHHDVVVWERAGQVIVVNPEKGLLEKLEDGADIVFE
;
A
#
# COMPACT_ATOMS: atom_id res chain seq x y z
N ASP A 1 -9.99 14.44 1.93
CA ASP A 1 -8.67 15.07 1.90
C ASP A 1 -7.58 14.03 2.08
N TYR A 2 -6.36 14.33 1.62
CA TYR A 2 -5.22 13.42 1.77
C TYR A 2 -4.59 13.55 3.16
N HIS A 3 -3.93 12.48 3.62
CA HIS A 3 -3.15 12.53 4.86
C HIS A 3 -1.81 13.23 4.61
N GLU A 4 -1.65 14.46 5.13
CA GLU A 4 -0.50 15.33 4.82
C GLU A 4 0.83 14.72 5.27
N ALA A 5 0.96 14.31 6.54
CA ALA A 5 2.21 13.73 7.05
C ALA A 5 2.65 12.48 6.28
N PHE A 6 1.69 11.65 5.84
CA PHE A 6 1.99 10.49 5.01
C PHE A 6 2.44 10.89 3.59
N LEU A 7 1.82 11.90 2.97
CA LEU A 7 2.26 12.44 1.69
C LEU A 7 3.67 13.04 1.75
N ASP A 8 3.98 13.76 2.83
CA ASP A 8 5.32 14.32 3.07
C ASP A 8 6.36 13.20 3.22
N TRP A 9 6.02 12.15 3.97
CA TRP A 9 6.88 10.98 4.13
C TRP A 9 7.11 10.25 2.79
N LEU A 10 6.06 10.02 1.99
CA LEU A 10 6.19 9.42 0.66
C LEU A 10 7.09 10.26 -0.26
N THR A 11 6.95 11.59 -0.21
CA THR A 11 7.80 12.51 -0.97
C THR A 11 9.27 12.36 -0.58
N GLY A 12 9.55 12.27 0.72
CA GLY A 12 10.88 12.00 1.25
C GLY A 12 11.45 10.65 0.80
N GLU A 13 10.66 9.58 0.87
CA GLU A 13 11.10 8.24 0.45
C GLU A 13 11.39 8.18 -1.06
N ARG A 14 10.57 8.84 -1.88
CA ARG A 14 10.84 8.97 -3.31
C ARG A 14 12.14 9.73 -3.57
N ALA A 15 12.39 10.82 -2.86
CA ALA A 15 13.63 11.60 -2.98
C ALA A 15 14.87 10.77 -2.60
N ARG A 16 14.72 9.80 -1.69
CA ARG A 16 15.75 8.81 -1.32
C ARG A 16 15.90 7.67 -2.33
N GLY A 17 15.11 7.67 -3.41
CA GLY A 17 15.17 6.67 -4.48
C GLY A 17 14.24 5.46 -4.29
N ARG A 18 13.37 5.45 -3.26
CA ARG A 18 12.36 4.40 -3.12
C ARG A 18 11.35 4.50 -4.27
N LYS A 19 11.12 3.39 -4.98
CA LYS A 19 10.04 3.31 -5.97
C LYS A 19 8.71 3.20 -5.26
N LEU A 20 7.80 4.13 -5.56
CA LEU A 20 6.44 4.11 -5.02
C LEU A 20 5.48 3.56 -6.06
N VAL A 21 4.59 2.66 -5.65
CA VAL A 21 3.59 2.02 -6.51
C VAL A 21 2.23 2.12 -5.84
N LEU A 22 1.23 2.57 -6.60
CA LEU A 22 -0.15 2.57 -6.12
C LEU A 22 -0.76 1.18 -6.32
N ALA A 23 -0.95 0.42 -5.24
CA ALA A 23 -1.57 -0.90 -5.27
C ALA A 23 -3.01 -0.84 -4.74
N THR A 24 -4.00 -0.98 -5.61
CA THR A 24 -5.43 -0.80 -5.27
C THR A 24 -6.34 -1.84 -5.91
N ALA A 25 -7.44 -2.16 -5.24
CA ALA A 25 -8.51 -2.99 -5.80
C ALA A 25 -9.45 -2.23 -6.75
N SER A 26 -9.29 -0.91 -6.89
CA SER A 26 -10.07 -0.07 -7.80
C SER A 26 -9.77 -0.39 -9.27
N ASP A 27 -10.70 0.02 -10.15
CA ASP A 27 -10.48 -0.02 -11.59
C ASP A 27 -9.23 0.79 -11.99
N ARG A 28 -8.47 0.25 -12.95
CA ARG A 28 -7.21 0.85 -13.41
C ARG A 28 -7.35 2.29 -13.89
N ILE A 29 -8.40 2.63 -14.64
CA ILE A 29 -8.58 4.00 -15.17
C ILE A 29 -8.71 4.99 -14.02
N VAL A 30 -9.42 4.61 -12.95
CA VAL A 30 -9.57 5.45 -11.76
C VAL A 30 -8.25 5.54 -11.01
N ALA A 31 -7.57 4.42 -10.80
CA ALA A 31 -6.29 4.38 -10.10
C ALA A 31 -5.20 5.21 -10.80
N GLU A 32 -5.10 5.14 -12.13
CA GLU A 32 -4.16 5.92 -12.93
C GLU A 32 -4.43 7.42 -12.82
N ARG A 33 -5.69 7.84 -12.79
CA ARG A 33 -6.04 9.26 -12.59
C ARG A 33 -5.61 9.77 -11.22
N VAL A 34 -5.80 8.97 -10.18
CA VAL A 34 -5.32 9.30 -8.82
C VAL A 34 -3.80 9.37 -8.82
N ALA A 35 -3.13 8.39 -9.41
CA ALA A 35 -1.66 8.36 -9.46
C ALA A 35 -1.08 9.56 -10.22
N ALA A 36 -1.70 9.95 -11.34
CA ALA A 36 -1.30 11.11 -12.13
C ALA A 36 -1.54 12.43 -11.37
N HIS A 37 -2.65 12.53 -10.64
CA HIS A 37 -2.97 13.71 -9.84
C HIS A 37 -2.01 13.88 -8.66
N VAL A 38 -1.70 12.79 -7.95
CA VAL A 38 -0.75 12.81 -6.81
C VAL A 38 0.69 12.98 -7.30
N GLY A 39 1.03 12.44 -8.48
CA GLY A 39 2.31 12.65 -9.14
C GLY A 39 3.52 11.97 -8.48
N LEU A 40 3.31 11.13 -7.45
CA LEU A 40 4.36 10.46 -6.68
C LEU A 40 4.66 9.02 -7.13
N PHE A 41 3.71 8.36 -7.79
CA PHE A 41 3.80 6.95 -8.09
C PHE A 41 4.53 6.69 -9.41
N SER A 42 5.44 5.73 -9.39
CA SER A 42 6.19 5.25 -10.54
C SER A 42 5.46 4.17 -11.33
N ASP A 43 4.45 3.54 -10.72
CA ASP A 43 3.62 2.52 -11.34
C ASP A 43 2.28 2.38 -10.59
N VAL A 44 1.31 1.72 -11.24
CA VAL A 44 -0.02 1.41 -10.70
C VAL A 44 -0.30 -0.07 -10.85
N MET A 45 -0.58 -0.74 -9.73
CA MET A 45 -1.15 -2.08 -9.69
C MET A 45 -2.62 -1.94 -9.30
N ALA A 46 -3.52 -2.18 -10.26
CA ALA A 46 -4.96 -2.01 -10.08
C ALA A 46 -5.72 -3.25 -10.56
N SER A 47 -6.96 -3.40 -10.11
CA SER A 47 -7.88 -4.38 -10.68
C SER A 47 -8.23 -4.02 -12.12
N ASP A 48 -8.53 -5.03 -12.92
CA ASP A 48 -9.10 -4.88 -14.25
C ASP A 48 -10.26 -5.87 -14.47
N ALA A 49 -10.81 -5.91 -15.68
CA ALA A 49 -11.96 -6.76 -16.01
C ALA A 49 -11.70 -8.27 -15.84
N THR A 50 -10.43 -8.68 -15.75
CA THR A 50 -10.00 -10.09 -15.69
C THR A 50 -9.28 -10.45 -14.39
N TYR A 51 -8.82 -9.46 -13.63
CA TYR A 51 -8.03 -9.68 -12.42
C TYR A 51 -8.46 -8.76 -11.27
N ASN A 52 -8.85 -9.37 -10.15
CA ASN A 52 -9.28 -8.65 -8.95
C ASN A 52 -8.15 -8.60 -7.91
N LEU A 53 -7.54 -7.42 -7.75
CA LEU A 53 -6.42 -7.17 -6.84
C LEU A 53 -6.91 -6.90 -5.40
N ARG A 54 -7.68 -7.83 -4.83
CA ARG A 54 -8.14 -7.79 -3.44
C ARG A 54 -7.42 -8.80 -2.58
N ASP A 55 -7.26 -8.46 -1.30
CA ASP A 55 -6.82 -9.34 -0.23
C ASP A 55 -5.62 -10.21 -0.64
N LYS A 56 -5.81 -11.54 -0.65
CA LYS A 56 -4.78 -12.54 -0.97
C LYS A 56 -4.19 -12.38 -2.36
N HIS A 57 -4.99 -12.03 -3.37
CA HIS A 57 -4.47 -11.81 -4.72
C HIS A 57 -3.53 -10.60 -4.78
N LYS A 58 -3.79 -9.56 -3.97
CA LYS A 58 -2.87 -8.43 -3.86
C LYS A 58 -1.54 -8.87 -3.26
N ALA A 59 -1.57 -9.63 -2.17
CA ALA A 59 -0.37 -10.17 -1.54
C ALA A 59 0.43 -11.05 -2.52
N GLU A 60 -0.25 -11.96 -3.23
CA GLU A 60 0.37 -12.84 -4.24
C GLU A 60 0.99 -12.03 -5.39
N ALA A 61 0.30 -11.02 -5.91
CA ALA A 61 0.83 -10.16 -6.97
C ALA A 61 2.08 -9.39 -6.52
N LEU A 62 2.07 -8.86 -5.29
CA LEU A 62 3.20 -8.14 -4.72
C LEU A 62 4.39 -9.09 -4.49
N VAL A 63 4.15 -10.27 -3.92
CA VAL A 63 5.19 -11.31 -3.74
C VAL A 63 5.73 -11.79 -5.08
N SER A 64 4.87 -12.02 -6.08
CA SER A 64 5.32 -12.43 -7.42
C SER A 64 6.21 -11.39 -8.08
N ARG A 65 6.00 -10.10 -7.78
CA ARG A 65 6.72 -9.01 -8.41
C ARG A 65 7.99 -8.60 -7.67
N TYR A 66 7.97 -8.63 -6.34
CA TYR A 66 9.03 -8.09 -5.50
C TYR A 66 9.71 -9.14 -4.61
N GLY A 67 9.19 -10.36 -4.57
CA GLY A 67 9.61 -11.39 -3.62
C GLY A 67 8.94 -11.22 -2.26
N GLU A 68 8.91 -12.32 -1.51
CA GLU A 68 8.46 -12.32 -0.12
C GLU A 68 9.39 -11.47 0.73
N ASN A 69 8.82 -10.61 1.59
CA ASN A 69 9.53 -9.60 2.39
C ASN A 69 10.33 -8.58 1.57
N GLY A 70 10.16 -8.53 0.25
CA GLY A 70 10.91 -7.65 -0.66
C GLY A 70 10.33 -6.25 -0.84
N PHE A 71 9.23 -5.93 -0.15
CA PHE A 71 8.51 -4.67 -0.27
C PHE A 71 7.96 -4.19 1.07
N GLY A 72 7.81 -2.88 1.24
CA GLY A 72 6.99 -2.30 2.30
C GLY A 72 5.58 -2.04 1.81
N TYR A 73 4.58 -2.18 2.69
CA TYR A 73 3.18 -1.98 2.32
C TYR A 73 2.48 -1.01 3.27
N ALA A 74 1.91 0.06 2.69
CA ALA A 74 1.08 1.03 3.37
C ALA A 74 -0.40 0.69 3.18
N GLY A 75 -1.10 0.42 4.27
CA GLY A 75 -2.51 0.01 4.28
C GLY A 75 -3.25 0.53 5.50
N ASN A 76 -4.55 0.30 5.56
CA ASN A 76 -5.40 0.90 6.58
C ASN A 76 -6.48 -0.03 7.14
N SER A 77 -6.65 -1.23 6.58
CA SER A 77 -7.80 -2.08 6.86
C SER A 77 -7.43 -3.47 7.34
N HIS A 78 -8.40 -4.17 7.91
CA HIS A 78 -8.22 -5.59 8.30
C HIS A 78 -7.89 -6.51 7.11
N HIS A 79 -8.20 -6.09 5.89
CA HIS A 79 -7.88 -6.81 4.66
C HIS A 79 -6.40 -6.72 4.28
N ASP A 80 -5.69 -5.73 4.79
CA ASP A 80 -4.27 -5.51 4.50
C ASP A 80 -3.36 -6.43 5.33
N VAL A 81 -3.88 -7.08 6.37
CA VAL A 81 -3.14 -8.02 7.24
C VAL A 81 -2.46 -9.11 6.43
N VAL A 82 -3.16 -9.71 5.45
CA VAL A 82 -2.58 -10.78 4.61
C VAL A 82 -1.47 -10.29 3.68
N VAL A 83 -1.42 -8.97 3.41
CA VAL A 83 -0.34 -8.36 2.64
C VAL A 83 0.84 -8.06 3.56
N TRP A 84 0.56 -7.53 4.76
CA TRP A 84 1.56 -7.27 5.79
C TRP A 84 2.30 -8.52 6.25
N GLU A 85 1.62 -9.67 6.37
CA GLU A 85 2.24 -10.97 6.66
C GLU A 85 3.35 -11.37 5.67
N ARG A 86 3.37 -10.77 4.48
CA ARG A 86 4.31 -11.06 3.39
C ARG A 86 5.21 -9.87 3.03
N ALA A 87 5.03 -8.74 3.73
CA ALA A 87 5.77 -7.52 3.51
C ALA A 87 6.99 -7.46 4.44
N GLY A 88 8.08 -6.85 3.97
CA GLY A 88 9.27 -6.60 4.80
C GLY A 88 9.15 -5.33 5.65
N GLN A 89 8.09 -4.54 5.46
CA GLN A 89 7.78 -3.37 6.27
C GLN A 89 6.26 -3.14 6.32
N VAL A 90 5.72 -2.96 7.52
CA VAL A 90 4.31 -2.70 7.82
C VAL A 90 4.12 -1.22 8.12
N ILE A 91 3.44 -0.52 7.22
CA ILE A 91 3.12 0.90 7.37
C ILE A 91 1.59 1.00 7.48
N VAL A 92 1.11 1.55 8.58
CA VAL A 92 -0.32 1.73 8.83
C VAL A 92 -0.68 3.20 8.67
N VAL A 93 -1.74 3.50 7.91
CA VAL A 93 -2.17 4.88 7.61
C VAL A 93 -3.68 4.99 7.83
N ASN A 94 -4.16 5.92 8.67
CA ASN A 94 -5.58 6.07 9.03
C ASN A 94 -6.25 4.72 9.40
N PRO A 95 -5.76 4.00 10.43
CA PRO A 95 -6.22 2.64 10.72
C PRO A 95 -7.71 2.54 11.01
N GLU A 96 -8.35 1.49 10.49
CA GLU A 96 -9.68 1.08 10.95
C GLU A 96 -9.67 0.77 12.46
N LYS A 97 -10.83 0.96 13.10
CA LYS A 97 -10.99 0.68 14.53
C LYS A 97 -10.56 -0.75 14.87
N GLY A 98 -9.74 -0.90 15.91
CA GLY A 98 -9.23 -2.19 16.39
C GLY A 98 -8.18 -2.83 15.48
N LEU A 99 -7.72 -2.15 14.41
CA LEU A 99 -6.68 -2.70 13.54
C LEU A 99 -5.33 -2.74 14.24
N LEU A 100 -4.95 -1.66 14.94
CA LEU A 100 -3.69 -1.61 15.69
C LEU A 100 -3.67 -2.66 16.81
N GLU A 101 -4.80 -2.85 17.51
CA GLU A 101 -4.94 -3.91 18.52
C GLU A 101 -4.71 -5.31 17.93
N LYS A 102 -5.16 -5.54 16.69
CA LYS A 102 -4.96 -6.80 15.97
C LYS A 102 -3.52 -7.00 15.49
N LEU A 103 -2.83 -5.91 15.15
CA LEU A 103 -1.42 -5.95 14.74
C LEU A 103 -0.47 -6.06 15.92
N GLU A 104 -0.93 -5.78 17.15
CA GLU A 104 -0.09 -5.70 18.34
C GLU A 104 1.11 -4.76 18.07
N ASP A 105 2.35 -5.23 18.24
CA ASP A 105 3.58 -4.49 17.95
C ASP A 105 4.10 -4.70 16.51
N GLY A 106 3.27 -5.24 15.61
CA GLY A 106 3.65 -5.63 14.24
C GLY A 106 3.75 -4.47 13.23
N ALA A 107 3.46 -3.23 13.63
CA ALA A 107 3.57 -2.06 12.76
C ALA A 107 4.92 -1.35 12.92
N ASP A 108 5.65 -1.15 11.81
CA ASP A 108 6.92 -0.42 11.82
C ASP A 108 6.70 1.10 11.88
N ILE A 109 5.66 1.59 11.20
CA ILE A 109 5.32 3.02 11.11
C ILE A 109 3.80 3.17 11.14
N VAL A 110 3.31 4.13 11.92
CA VAL A 110 1.89 4.46 12.02
C VAL A 110 1.67 5.95 11.73
N PHE A 111 0.70 6.23 10.87
CA PHE A 111 0.15 7.55 10.59
C PHE A 111 -1.34 7.51 10.93
N GLU A 112 -1.77 8.24 11.96
CA GLU A 112 -3.17 8.25 12.45
C GLU A 112 -4.01 9.40 11.89
#